data_AF-A0A7Z9UDT2-F1
#
_entry.id   AF-A0A7Z9UDT2-F1
#
_cell.length_a   1.000
_cell.length_b   1.000
_cell.length_c   1.000
_cell.angle_alpha   90.00
_cell.angle_beta   90.00
_cell.angle_gamma   90.00
#
_symmetry.space_group_name_H-M   'P 1'
#
loop_
_entity.id
_entity.type
_entity.pdbx_description
1 polymer ?
#
loop_
_entity_poly.entity_id
_entity_poly.type
_entity_poly.pdbx_seq_one_letter_code
_entity_poly.pdbx_strand_id
1 'polypeptide(L)'
;YKFNDERPWFFDVSEFERLYDTGQARIKEGREDEAINAFQKAEALYQGPFMEGYYADWAVYLKENLELRFVEILEMMMDHFFDKRRYEVANEYANRLLEIDNCHQEAHICLMSSYIKQGKPAQAIRQYQSCSQVFKDELNLSPPSEMAEMYLEITA
;
A
#
# COMPACT_ATOMS: atom_id res chain seq x y z
N TYR A 1 -0.01 -30.43 25.91
CA TYR A 1 0.33 -30.51 24.48
C TYR A 1 1.36 -29.43 24.21
N LYS A 2 2.51 -29.73 23.58
CA LYS A 2 3.55 -28.73 23.20
C LYS A 2 3.78 -28.86 21.69
N PHE A 3 3.87 -27.74 20.99
CA PHE A 3 4.26 -27.72 19.57
C PHE A 3 5.72 -28.17 19.42
N ASN A 4 6.00 -29.02 18.43
CA ASN A 4 7.34 -29.54 18.16
C ASN A 4 8.06 -28.65 17.14
N ASP A 5 9.05 -27.93 17.62
CA ASP A 5 9.90 -26.96 16.95
C ASP A 5 11.05 -27.59 16.13
N GLU A 6 11.27 -28.91 16.23
CA GLU A 6 12.37 -29.61 15.56
C GLU A 6 12.06 -30.06 14.11
N ARG A 7 10.85 -29.81 13.60
CA ARG A 7 10.49 -30.06 12.18
C ARG A 7 10.42 -28.75 11.41
N PRO A 8 10.79 -28.69 10.12
CA PRO A 8 10.51 -27.53 9.30
C PRO A 8 8.98 -27.37 9.19
N TRP A 9 8.44 -26.33 9.81
CA TRP A 9 7.04 -25.92 9.70
C TRP A 9 6.99 -24.58 8.96
N PHE A 10 6.04 -24.45 8.05
CA PHE A 10 5.77 -23.20 7.34
C PHE A 10 4.65 -22.49 8.09
N PHE A 11 4.94 -21.28 8.56
CA PHE A 11 3.97 -20.37 9.13
C PHE A 11 4.11 -19.07 8.36
N ASP A 12 3.14 -18.88 7.48
CA ASP A 12 3.00 -17.76 6.57
C ASP A 12 3.22 -16.42 7.27
N VAL A 13 2.66 -16.24 8.46
CA VAL A 13 2.84 -15.04 9.29
C VAL A 13 4.30 -14.80 9.64
N SER A 14 5.01 -15.78 10.24
CA SER A 14 6.42 -15.55 10.60
C SER A 14 7.33 -15.38 9.38
N GLU A 15 7.01 -16.01 8.26
CA GLU A 15 7.78 -15.81 7.02
C GLU A 15 7.49 -14.43 6.39
N PHE A 16 6.24 -13.97 6.43
CA PHE A 16 5.85 -12.60 6.05
C PHE A 16 6.62 -11.57 6.87
N GLU A 17 6.61 -11.70 8.21
CA GLU A 17 7.31 -10.78 9.11
C GLU A 17 8.82 -10.78 8.84
N ARG A 18 9.42 -11.96 8.65
CA ARG A 18 10.85 -12.10 8.34
C ARG A 18 11.20 -11.42 7.01
N LEU A 19 10.36 -11.57 5.99
CA LEU A 19 10.57 -10.94 4.68
C LEU A 19 10.39 -9.43 4.73
N TYR A 20 9.39 -8.95 5.46
CA TYR A 20 9.19 -7.53 5.75
C TYR A 20 10.43 -6.93 6.44
N ASP A 21 10.90 -7.54 7.53
CA ASP A 21 12.07 -7.07 8.27
C ASP A 21 13.34 -7.08 7.40
N THR A 22 13.47 -8.10 6.54
CA THR A 22 14.55 -8.18 5.56
C THR A 22 14.47 -7.01 4.58
N GLY A 23 13.30 -6.70 4.04
CA GLY A 23 13.09 -5.58 3.14
C GLY A 23 13.44 -4.24 3.79
N GLN A 24 12.93 -4.00 5.00
CA GLN A 24 13.24 -2.82 5.80
C GLN A 24 14.74 -2.65 6.06
N ALA A 25 15.46 -3.74 6.38
CA ALA A 25 16.90 -3.70 6.55
C ALA A 25 17.63 -3.33 5.24
N ARG A 26 17.19 -3.86 4.09
CA ARG A 26 17.79 -3.55 2.79
C ARG A 26 17.57 -2.10 2.36
N ILE A 27 16.41 -1.52 2.67
CA ILE A 27 16.17 -0.08 2.47
C ILE A 27 17.19 0.75 3.25
N LYS A 28 17.40 0.45 4.55
CA LYS A 28 18.36 1.18 5.40
C LYS A 28 19.81 1.09 4.90
N GLU A 29 20.14 0.02 4.17
CA GLU A 29 21.45 -0.19 3.56
C GLU A 29 21.58 0.42 2.16
N GLY A 30 20.53 1.07 1.64
CA GLY A 30 20.49 1.63 0.28
C GLY A 30 20.37 0.56 -0.82
N ARG A 31 19.94 -0.65 -0.47
CA ARG A 31 19.81 -1.81 -1.36
C ARG A 31 18.36 -1.99 -1.81
N GLU A 32 17.85 -0.98 -2.50
CA GLU A 32 16.43 -0.87 -2.86
C GLU A 32 15.91 -2.07 -3.66
N ASP A 33 16.61 -2.50 -4.71
CA ASP A 33 16.17 -3.65 -5.53
C ASP A 33 16.08 -4.96 -4.71
N GLU A 34 16.96 -5.14 -3.72
CA GLU A 34 16.91 -6.28 -2.80
C GLU A 34 15.74 -6.18 -1.83
N ALA A 35 15.41 -4.96 -1.38
CA ALA A 35 14.25 -4.70 -0.55
C ALA A 35 12.94 -5.02 -1.28
N ILE A 36 12.81 -4.55 -2.53
CA ILE A 36 11.65 -4.81 -3.37
C ILE A 36 11.45 -6.30 -3.62
N ASN A 37 12.52 -7.06 -3.84
CA ASN A 37 12.43 -8.52 -3.96
C ASN A 37 11.92 -9.18 -2.65
N ALA A 38 12.37 -8.70 -1.49
CA ALA A 38 11.88 -9.20 -0.20
C ALA A 38 10.39 -8.85 0.01
N PHE A 39 9.99 -7.63 -0.33
CA PHE A 39 8.60 -7.16 -0.22
C PHE A 39 7.65 -7.90 -1.19
N GLN A 40 8.05 -8.16 -2.44
CA GLN A 40 7.26 -8.99 -3.37
C GLN A 40 7.01 -10.40 -2.83
N LYS A 41 8.02 -10.99 -2.17
CA LYS A 41 7.85 -12.30 -1.53
C LYS A 41 6.92 -12.22 -0.31
N ALA A 42 7.02 -11.17 0.50
CA ALA A 42 6.13 -10.97 1.63
C ALA A 42 4.68 -10.80 1.15
N GLU A 43 4.47 -9.94 0.16
CA GLU A 43 3.17 -9.73 -0.48
C GLU A 43 2.53 -11.03 -0.97
N ALA A 44 3.29 -11.92 -1.62
CA ALA A 44 2.77 -13.20 -2.10
C ALA A 44 2.26 -14.14 -0.99
N LEU A 45 2.67 -13.91 0.26
CA LEU A 45 2.22 -14.65 1.44
C LEU A 45 0.96 -14.04 2.06
N TYR A 46 0.68 -12.76 1.83
CA TYR A 46 -0.49 -12.08 2.37
C TYR A 46 -1.70 -12.29 1.42
N GLN A 47 -2.47 -13.34 1.66
CA GLN A 47 -3.61 -13.72 0.79
C GLN A 47 -4.96 -13.11 1.20
N GLY A 48 -4.96 -12.21 2.19
CA GLY A 48 -6.16 -11.57 2.72
C GLY A 48 -6.10 -11.40 4.24
N PRO A 49 -7.17 -10.85 4.86
CA PRO A 49 -7.19 -10.57 6.28
C PRO A 49 -6.90 -11.82 7.13
N PHE A 50 -5.91 -11.72 8.01
CA PHE A 50 -5.56 -12.81 8.92
C PHE A 50 -6.77 -13.21 9.81
N MET A 51 -7.06 -14.51 9.87
CA MET A 51 -8.14 -15.11 10.68
C MET A 51 -9.51 -14.43 10.51
N GLU A 52 -9.93 -14.22 9.27
CA GLU A 52 -11.28 -13.73 8.97
C GLU A 52 -12.36 -14.58 9.69
N GLY A 53 -13.14 -13.94 10.58
CA GLY A 53 -14.21 -14.58 11.36
C GLY A 53 -13.80 -15.15 12.73
N TYR A 54 -12.53 -15.01 13.17
CA TYR A 54 -12.07 -15.46 14.48
C TYR A 54 -11.63 -14.28 15.36
N TYR A 55 -12.31 -14.10 16.50
CA TYR A 55 -12.07 -12.99 17.42
C TYR A 55 -11.52 -13.52 18.74
N ALA A 56 -10.20 -13.55 18.87
CA ALA A 56 -9.51 -13.70 20.14
C ALA A 56 -8.62 -12.46 20.34
N ASP A 57 -8.53 -11.94 21.56
CA ASP A 57 -7.84 -10.66 21.84
C ASP A 57 -6.39 -10.62 21.34
N TRP A 58 -5.67 -11.75 21.41
CA TRP A 58 -4.31 -11.89 20.88
C TRP A 58 -4.26 -11.90 19.33
N ALA A 59 -5.33 -12.36 18.68
CA ALA A 59 -5.43 -12.42 17.22
C ALA A 59 -5.78 -11.05 16.61
N VAL A 60 -6.50 -10.19 17.34
CA VAL A 60 -6.80 -8.81 16.92
C VAL A 60 -5.51 -7.99 16.79
N TYR A 61 -4.66 -7.99 17.82
CA TYR A 61 -3.40 -7.25 17.78
C TYR A 61 -2.45 -7.75 16.67
N LEU A 62 -2.37 -9.07 16.49
CA LEU A 62 -1.55 -9.66 15.43
C LEU A 62 -2.08 -9.28 14.05
N LYS A 63 -3.40 -9.29 13.86
CA LYS A 63 -4.05 -8.88 12.61
C LYS A 63 -3.75 -7.42 12.27
N GLU A 64 -3.95 -6.50 13.21
CA GLU A 64 -3.68 -5.07 13.02
C GLU A 64 -2.21 -4.83 12.66
N ASN A 65 -1.27 -5.47 13.36
CA ASN A 65 0.16 -5.33 13.07
C ASN A 65 0.55 -5.88 11.69
N LEU A 66 -0.07 -6.99 11.24
CA LEU A 66 0.17 -7.53 9.90
C LEU A 66 -0.40 -6.63 8.80
N GLU A 67 -1.59 -6.06 9.02
CA GLU A 67 -2.22 -5.12 8.09
C GLU A 67 -1.39 -3.84 7.94
N LEU A 68 -0.91 -3.26 9.04
CA LEU A 68 -0.02 -2.09 9.01
C LEU A 68 1.25 -2.35 8.19
N ARG A 69 1.92 -3.48 8.43
CA ARG A 69 3.13 -3.84 7.65
C ARG A 69 2.82 -4.12 6.19
N PHE A 70 1.65 -4.65 5.89
CA PHE A 70 1.21 -4.87 4.53
C PHE A 70 0.95 -3.56 3.81
N VAL A 71 0.28 -2.59 4.45
CA VAL A 71 0.10 -1.23 3.94
C VAL A 71 1.45 -0.59 3.62
N GLU A 72 2.40 -0.64 4.56
CA GLU A 72 3.75 -0.11 4.32
C GLU A 72 4.46 -0.79 3.14
N ILE A 73 4.29 -2.11 2.95
CA ILE A 73 4.79 -2.79 1.75
C ILE A 73 4.17 -2.20 0.50
N LEU A 74 2.84 -2.01 0.46
CA LEU A 74 2.17 -1.46 -0.71
C LEU A 74 2.63 -0.03 -1.01
N GLU A 75 2.83 0.82 0.01
CA GLU A 75 3.38 2.17 -0.15
C GLU A 75 4.79 2.14 -0.76
N MET A 76 5.70 1.33 -0.20
CA MET A 76 7.06 1.20 -0.72
C MET A 76 7.09 0.70 -2.17
N MET A 77 6.20 -0.24 -2.51
CA MET A 77 6.08 -0.77 -3.86
C MET A 77 5.49 0.25 -4.83
N MET A 78 4.47 1.00 -4.40
CA MET A 78 3.87 2.09 -5.15
C MET A 78 4.92 3.14 -5.53
N ASP A 79 5.66 3.65 -4.54
CA ASP A 79 6.67 4.68 -4.72
C ASP A 79 7.80 4.18 -5.64
N HIS A 80 8.31 2.97 -5.40
CA HIS A 80 9.35 2.38 -6.23
C HIS A 80 8.93 2.31 -7.71
N PHE A 81 7.75 1.77 -8.01
CA PHE A 81 7.32 1.65 -9.40
C PHE A 81 6.99 3.00 -10.02
N PHE A 82 6.50 3.96 -9.23
CA PHE A 82 6.28 5.32 -9.69
C PHE A 82 7.60 5.98 -10.13
N ASP A 83 8.65 5.87 -9.31
CA ASP A 83 9.98 6.42 -9.59
C ASP A 83 10.66 5.77 -10.80
N LYS A 84 10.42 4.47 -11.01
CA LYS A 84 10.86 3.76 -12.22
C LYS A 84 10.00 4.06 -13.46
N ARG A 85 9.04 4.99 -13.37
CA ARG A 85 8.09 5.36 -14.43
C ARG A 85 7.23 4.19 -14.92
N ARG A 86 7.04 3.19 -14.06
CA ARG A 86 6.15 2.03 -14.27
C ARG A 86 4.77 2.37 -13.72
N TYR A 87 4.16 3.42 -14.29
CA TYR A 87 2.97 4.05 -13.73
C TYR A 87 1.77 3.11 -13.62
N GLU A 88 1.60 2.19 -14.55
CA GLU A 88 0.52 1.19 -14.50
C GLU A 88 0.66 0.27 -13.29
N VAL A 89 1.89 -0.14 -12.96
CA VAL A 89 2.16 -0.98 -11.79
C VAL A 89 1.99 -0.18 -10.50
N ALA A 90 2.48 1.07 -10.46
CA ALA A 90 2.27 1.96 -9.33
C ALA A 90 0.77 2.19 -9.06
N ASN A 91 -0.03 2.34 -10.12
CA ASN A 91 -1.48 2.47 -10.02
C ASN A 91 -2.13 1.20 -9.43
N GLU A 92 -1.65 0.00 -9.73
CA GLU A 92 -2.16 -1.24 -9.13
C GLU A 92 -1.97 -1.24 -7.60
N TYR A 93 -0.78 -0.85 -7.13
CA TYR A 93 -0.49 -0.72 -5.69
C TYR A 93 -1.32 0.40 -5.04
N ALA A 94 -1.43 1.56 -5.67
CA ALA A 94 -2.23 2.67 -5.17
C ALA A 94 -3.72 2.30 -5.05
N ASN A 95 -4.30 1.57 -6.02
CA ASN A 95 -5.69 1.14 -5.90
C ASN A 95 -5.89 0.14 -4.75
N ARG A 96 -4.93 -0.76 -4.50
CA ARG A 96 -5.00 -1.69 -3.36
C ARG A 96 -4.87 -0.97 -2.01
N LEU A 97 -4.07 0.09 -1.93
CA LEU A 97 -4.07 0.98 -0.77
C LEU A 97 -5.44 1.61 -0.55
N LEU A 98 -6.09 2.09 -1.62
CA LEU A 98 -7.44 2.67 -1.52
C LEU A 98 -8.51 1.64 -1.15
N GLU A 99 -8.36 0.37 -1.53
CA GLU A 99 -9.25 -0.70 -1.06
C GLU A 99 -9.17 -0.94 0.46
N ILE A 100 -8.00 -0.68 1.06
CA ILE A 100 -7.77 -0.77 2.51
C ILE A 100 -8.23 0.50 3.21
N ASP A 101 -7.77 1.65 2.73
CA ASP A 101 -8.12 2.98 3.22
C ASP A 101 -8.47 3.90 2.05
N ASN A 102 -9.76 4.12 1.82
CA ASN A 102 -10.24 5.01 0.77
C ASN A 102 -9.77 6.47 0.96
N CYS A 103 -9.35 6.87 2.16
CA CYS A 103 -8.84 8.21 2.44
C CYS A 103 -7.32 8.34 2.29
N HIS A 104 -6.62 7.31 1.82
CA HIS A 104 -5.17 7.33 1.68
C HIS A 104 -4.71 8.39 0.65
N GLN A 105 -4.15 9.47 1.17
CA GLN A 105 -3.81 10.67 0.40
C GLN A 105 -2.74 10.38 -0.67
N GLU A 106 -1.67 9.71 -0.30
CA GLU A 106 -0.50 9.40 -1.12
C GLU A 106 -0.89 8.51 -2.31
N ALA A 107 -1.80 7.54 -2.08
CA ALA A 107 -2.34 6.72 -3.15
C ALA A 107 -3.14 7.55 -4.17
N HIS A 108 -3.97 8.49 -3.72
CA HIS A 108 -4.69 9.40 -4.63
C HIS A 108 -3.72 10.30 -5.42
N ILE A 109 -2.71 10.87 -4.76
CA ILE A 109 -1.67 11.71 -5.39
C ILE A 109 -0.89 10.90 -6.43
N CYS A 110 -0.50 9.67 -6.10
CA CYS A 110 0.20 8.76 -7.02
C CYS A 110 -0.64 8.50 -8.27
N LEU A 111 -1.93 8.17 -8.12
CA LEU A 111 -2.83 7.94 -9.26
C LEU A 111 -2.98 9.20 -10.13
N MET A 112 -3.23 10.35 -9.52
CA MET A 112 -3.33 11.63 -10.24
C MET A 112 -2.04 11.93 -11.01
N SER A 113 -0.89 11.83 -10.34
CA SER A 113 0.42 12.09 -10.93
C SER A 113 0.73 11.13 -12.07
N SER A 114 0.46 9.83 -11.88
CA SER A 114 0.64 8.79 -12.89
C SER A 114 -0.19 9.08 -14.14
N TYR A 115 -1.46 9.47 -14.00
CA TYR A 115 -2.30 9.83 -15.13
C TYR A 115 -1.80 11.06 -15.88
N ILE A 116 -1.32 12.10 -15.16
CA ILE A 116 -0.71 13.28 -15.79
C ILE A 116 0.53 12.87 -16.60
N LYS A 117 1.44 12.09 -16.00
CA LYS A 117 2.68 11.64 -16.67
C LYS A 117 2.43 10.75 -17.88
N GLN A 118 1.31 10.03 -17.91
CA GLN A 118 0.86 9.23 -19.06
C GLN A 118 0.10 10.05 -20.13
N GLY A 119 -0.06 11.36 -19.95
CA GLY A 119 -0.81 12.21 -20.88
C GLY A 119 -2.32 11.97 -20.83
N LYS A 120 -2.86 11.55 -19.67
CA LYS A 120 -4.28 11.23 -19.45
C LYS A 120 -4.93 12.20 -18.43
N PRO A 121 -4.91 13.53 -18.68
CA PRO A 121 -5.38 14.53 -17.71
C PRO A 121 -6.86 14.35 -17.30
N ALA A 122 -7.70 13.87 -18.21
CA ALA A 122 -9.11 13.59 -17.91
C ALA A 122 -9.29 12.49 -16.83
N GLN A 123 -8.36 11.53 -16.74
CA GLN A 123 -8.37 10.53 -15.67
C GLN A 123 -7.91 11.13 -14.34
N ALA A 124 -6.90 11.99 -14.35
CA ALA A 124 -6.45 12.71 -13.16
C ALA A 124 -7.58 13.59 -12.57
N ILE A 125 -8.32 14.31 -13.42
CA ILE A 125 -9.51 15.08 -13.02
C ILE A 125 -10.57 14.19 -12.35
N ARG A 126 -10.90 13.05 -12.97
CA ARG A 126 -11.86 12.10 -12.38
C ARG A 126 -11.38 11.55 -11.04
N GLN A 127 -10.08 11.27 -10.92
CA GLN A 127 -9.47 10.81 -9.68
C GLN A 127 -9.61 11.85 -8.57
N TYR A 128 -9.32 13.13 -8.86
CA TYR A 128 -9.51 14.22 -7.91
C TYR A 128 -10.97 14.35 -7.45
N GLN A 129 -11.92 14.26 -8.37
CA GLN A 129 -13.35 14.33 -8.05
C GLN A 129 -13.78 13.16 -7.14
N SER A 130 -13.30 11.95 -7.43
CA SER A 130 -13.55 10.77 -6.60
C SER A 130 -12.98 10.95 -5.20
N CYS A 131 -11.71 11.35 -5.09
CA CYS A 131 -11.05 11.64 -3.81
C CYS A 131 -11.81 12.71 -3.01
N SER A 132 -12.20 13.81 -3.67
CA SER A 132 -12.94 14.91 -3.04
C SER A 132 -14.26 14.44 -2.43
N GLN A 133 -14.95 13.52 -3.12
CA GLN A 133 -16.19 12.95 -2.64
C GLN A 133 -15.94 12.04 -1.43
N VAL A 134 -14.92 11.18 -1.48
CA VAL A 134 -14.54 10.29 -0.38
C VAL A 134 -14.16 11.08 0.88
N PHE A 135 -13.27 12.07 0.78
CA PHE A 135 -12.87 12.89 1.93
C PHE A 135 -14.04 13.63 2.57
N LYS A 136 -14.99 14.07 1.74
CA LYS A 136 -16.20 14.72 2.22
C LYS A 136 -17.13 13.75 2.93
N ASP A 137 -17.33 12.56 2.38
CA ASP A 137 -18.28 11.59 2.93
C ASP A 137 -17.75 10.91 4.20
N GLU A 138 -16.46 10.55 4.22
CA GLU A 138 -15.84 9.81 5.32
C GLU A 138 -15.32 10.73 6.45
N LEU A 139 -14.72 11.87 6.09
CA LEU A 139 -14.04 12.74 7.04
C LEU A 139 -14.74 14.10 7.24
N ASN A 140 -15.72 14.44 6.40
CA ASN A 140 -16.31 15.78 6.32
C ASN A 140 -15.25 16.88 6.13
N LEU A 141 -14.19 16.54 5.39
CA LEU A 141 -13.08 17.42 5.05
C LEU A 141 -13.03 17.70 3.55
N SER A 142 -12.34 18.77 3.18
CA SER A 142 -11.93 19.01 1.79
C SER A 142 -10.69 18.18 1.47
N PRO A 143 -10.45 17.83 0.19
CA PRO A 143 -9.23 17.14 -0.20
C PRO A 143 -8.00 17.99 0.17
N PRO A 144 -6.88 17.35 0.54
CA PRO A 144 -5.58 17.98 0.75
C PRO A 144 -5.19 19.00 -0.33
N SER A 145 -4.49 20.06 0.07
CA SER A 145 -4.13 21.19 -0.80
C SER A 145 -3.33 20.77 -2.03
N GLU A 146 -2.41 19.81 -1.87
CA GLU A 146 -1.58 19.28 -2.95
C GLU A 146 -2.42 18.72 -4.10
N MET A 147 -3.48 17.96 -3.79
CA MET A 147 -4.38 17.43 -4.82
C MET A 147 -5.20 18.53 -5.49
N ALA A 148 -5.61 19.55 -4.75
CA ALA A 148 -6.32 20.70 -5.30
C ALA A 148 -5.41 21.52 -6.24
N GLU A 149 -4.14 21.70 -5.88
CA GLU A 149 -3.13 22.36 -6.71
C GLU A 149 -2.93 21.61 -8.03
N MET A 150 -2.72 20.29 -7.97
CA MET A 150 -2.62 19.46 -9.18
C MET A 150 -3.85 19.58 -10.09
N TYR A 151 -5.06 19.59 -9.51
CA TYR A 151 -6.29 19.76 -10.28
C TYR A 151 -6.36 21.13 -10.99
N LEU A 152 -5.94 22.20 -10.31
CA LEU A 152 -5.87 23.54 -10.90
C LEU A 152 -4.85 23.59 -12.04
N GLU A 153 -3.67 22.96 -11.89
CA GLU A 153 -2.66 22.89 -12.95
C GLU A 153 -3.16 22.18 -14.21
N ILE A 154 -3.99 21.14 -14.07
CA ILE A 154 -4.56 20.40 -15.21
C ILE A 154 -5.64 21.22 -15.93
N THR A 155 -6.37 22.08 -15.21
CA THR A 155 -7.56 22.78 -15.72
C THR A 155 -7.31 24.22 -16.14
N ALA A 156 -6.13 24.76 -15.85
CA ALA A 156 -5.66 26.07 -16.33
C ALA A 156 -5.30 26.05 -17.83
#